data_AF-A0A4U1CYF9-F1
#
_entry.id   AF-A0A4U1CYF9-F1
#
_cell.length_a   1.000
_cell.length_b   1.000
_cell.length_c   1.000
_cell.angle_alpha   90.00
_cell.angle_beta   90.00
_cell.angle_gamma   90.00
#
_symmetry.space_group_name_H-M   'P 1'
#
loop_
_entity.id
_entity.type
_entity.pdbx_description
1 polymer ?
#
loop_
_entity_poly.entity_id
_entity_poly.type
_entity_poly.pdbx_seq_one_letter_code
_entity_poly.pdbx_strand_id
1 'polypeptide(L)'
;MRKGLKVLLILLGMFFLLCIDPIERINEMGGRREVERLLSDPVVIEEIFGAEKDIKNIRPISGTTYSFETKDTQFILLLQKENGRIQNDVFEHKIRVGNTNRY
;
A
#
# COMPACT_ATOMS: atom_id res chain seq x y z
N MET A 1 -22.57 17.58 -36.00
CA MET A 1 -22.29 16.31 -35.26
C MET A 1 -23.60 15.58 -35.01
N ARG A 2 -23.77 14.37 -35.55
CA ARG A 2 -25.02 13.59 -35.43
C ARG A 2 -25.28 13.26 -33.95
N LYS A 3 -26.53 13.41 -33.50
CA LYS A 3 -26.96 13.23 -32.10
C LYS A 3 -26.47 11.91 -31.48
N GLY A 4 -26.36 10.84 -32.28
CA GLY A 4 -25.82 9.54 -31.85
C GLY A 4 -24.35 9.56 -31.39
N LEU A 5 -23.50 10.41 -31.96
CA LEU A 5 -22.09 10.50 -31.55
C LEU A 5 -21.95 11.08 -30.14
N LYS A 6 -22.82 12.02 -29.76
CA LYS A 6 -22.82 12.61 -28.41
C LYS A 6 -23.25 11.57 -27.36
N VAL A 7 -24.26 10.77 -27.68
CA VAL A 7 -24.75 9.70 -26.79
C VAL A 7 -23.68 8.62 -26.61
N LEU A 8 -22.98 8.24 -27.69
CA LEU A 8 -21.88 7.28 -27.64
C LEU A 8 -20.73 7.78 -26.75
N LEU A 9 -20.34 9.05 -26.86
CA LEU A 9 -19.27 9.64 -26.04
C LEU A 9 -19.65 9.69 -24.56
N ILE A 10 -20.91 9.99 -24.23
CA ILE A 10 -21.40 9.99 -22.85
C ILE A 10 -21.37 8.57 -22.28
N LEU A 11 -21.85 7.58 -23.04
CA LEU A 11 -21.80 6.16 -22.63
C LEU A 11 -20.36 5.66 -22.44
N LEU A 12 -19.45 6.04 -23.34
CA LEU A 12 -18.04 5.69 -23.22
C LEU A 12 -17.40 6.31 -21.97
N GLY A 13 -17.70 7.59 -21.68
CA GLY A 13 -17.24 8.25 -20.46
C GLY A 13 -17.78 7.60 -19.19
N MET A 14 -19.05 7.19 -19.20
CA MET A 14 -19.68 6.49 -18.09
C MET A 14 -19.08 5.09 -17.88
N PHE A 15 -18.77 4.38 -18.98
CA PHE A 15 -18.08 3.10 -18.94
C PHE A 15 -16.66 3.24 -18.38
N PHE A 16 -15.92 4.26 -18.79
CA PHE A 16 -14.60 4.57 -18.22
C PHE A 16 -14.66 4.89 -16.72
N LEU A 17 -15.70 5.60 -16.26
CA LEU A 17 -15.92 5.85 -14.84
C LEU A 17 -16.22 4.58 -14.04
N LEU A 18 -16.84 3.58 -14.64
CA LEU A 18 -17.07 2.26 -14.03
C LEU A 18 -15.80 1.39 -14.02
N CYS A 19 -14.89 1.59 -14.96
CA CYS A 19 -13.60 0.88 -15.00
C CYS A 19 -12.58 1.43 -13.99
N ILE A 20 -12.74 2.68 -13.56
CA ILE A 20 -11.97 3.22 -12.45
C ILE A 20 -12.66 2.72 -11.19
N ASP A 21 -11.96 1.99 -10.33
CA ASP A 21 -12.47 1.72 -8.98
C ASP A 21 -12.13 2.93 -8.09
N PRO A 22 -13.06 3.88 -7.89
CA PRO A 22 -12.76 5.11 -7.16
C PRO A 22 -12.45 4.82 -5.69
N ILE A 23 -12.99 3.72 -5.15
CA ILE A 23 -12.79 3.32 -3.76
C ILE A 23 -11.35 2.87 -3.56
N GLU A 24 -10.82 2.04 -4.47
CA GLU A 24 -9.43 1.59 -4.43
C GLU A 24 -8.46 2.78 -4.51
N ARG A 25 -8.72 3.73 -5.42
CA ARG A 25 -7.92 4.96 -5.54
C ARG A 25 -7.95 5.86 -4.30
N ILE A 26 -9.11 6.00 -3.66
CA ILE A 26 -9.26 6.79 -2.43
C ILE A 26 -8.49 6.12 -1.28
N ASN A 27 -8.58 4.79 -1.19
CA ASN A 27 -7.86 4.01 -0.18
C ASN A 27 -6.34 4.10 -0.36
N GLU A 28 -5.83 4.02 -1.60
CA GLU A 28 -4.40 4.22 -1.89
C GLU A 28 -3.89 5.61 -1.47
N MET A 29 -4.66 6.67 -1.76
CA MET A 29 -4.29 8.03 -1.40
C MET A 29 -4.33 8.26 0.13
N GLY A 30 -5.29 7.65 0.82
CA GLY A 30 -5.40 7.72 2.27
C GLY A 30 -4.31 6.92 2.99
N GLY A 31 -4.07 5.68 2.54
CA GLY A 31 -3.07 4.78 3.11
C GLY A 31 -1.66 5.37 3.02
N ARG A 32 -1.32 6.02 1.91
CA ARG A 32 0.03 6.55 1.71
C ARG A 32 0.39 7.63 2.72
N ARG A 33 -0.53 8.54 3.01
CA ARG A 33 -0.32 9.59 4.02
C ARG A 33 -0.15 9.01 5.41
N GLU A 34 -0.88 7.95 5.72
CA GLU A 34 -0.78 7.29 7.02
C GLU A 34 0.54 6.55 7.17
N VAL A 35 0.99 5.85 6.12
CA VAL A 35 2.34 5.23 6.12
C VAL A 35 3.42 6.29 6.26
N GLU A 36 3.35 7.39 5.51
CA GLU A 36 4.31 8.49 5.64
C GLU A 36 4.31 9.07 7.06
N ARG A 37 3.15 9.15 7.72
CA ARG A 37 3.04 9.59 9.12
C ARG A 37 3.66 8.60 10.09
N LEU A 38 3.40 7.30 9.94
CA LEU A 38 3.97 6.24 10.77
C LEU A 38 5.50 6.18 10.63
N LEU A 39 6.01 6.32 9.41
CA LEU A 39 7.44 6.35 9.12
C LEU A 39 8.11 7.68 9.49
N SER A 40 7.34 8.72 9.80
CA SER A 40 7.90 9.98 10.31
C SER A 40 8.11 9.95 11.82
N ASP A 41 7.47 9.01 12.53
CA ASP A 41 7.61 8.86 13.97
C ASP A 41 8.72 7.85 14.31
N PRO A 42 9.86 8.31 14.86
CA PRO A 42 10.97 7.43 15.18
C PRO A 42 10.63 6.41 16.27
N VAL A 43 9.66 6.69 17.15
CA VAL A 43 9.23 5.76 18.20
C VAL A 43 8.47 4.60 17.58
N VAL A 44 7.56 4.89 16.65
CA VAL A 44 6.80 3.88 15.91
C VAL A 44 7.72 3.03 15.05
N ILE A 45 8.73 3.64 14.43
CA ILE A 45 9.74 2.88 13.67
C ILE A 45 10.48 1.90 14.58
N GLU A 46 10.92 2.36 15.76
CA GLU A 46 11.63 1.49 16.71
C GLU A 46 10.74 0.38 17.27
N GLU A 47 9.44 0.65 17.46
CA GLU A 47 8.46 -0.36 17.91
C GLU A 47 8.14 -1.40 16.83
N ILE A 48 8.03 -0.98 15.56
CA ILE A 48 7.62 -1.85 14.44
C ILE A 48 8.81 -2.59 13.81
N PHE A 49 9.90 -1.88 13.54
CA PHE A 49 11.07 -2.39 12.81
C PHE A 49 12.27 -2.64 13.73
N GLY A 50 12.18 -2.30 15.02
CA GLY A 50 13.30 -2.38 15.95
C GLY A 50 14.37 -1.31 15.71
N ALA A 51 15.59 -1.56 16.18
CA ALA A 51 16.73 -0.67 15.96
C ALA A 51 17.19 -0.59 14.48
N GLU A 52 16.59 -1.38 13.57
CA GLU A 52 16.88 -1.34 12.14
C GLU A 52 16.25 -0.10 11.49
N LYS A 53 17.08 0.95 11.36
CA LYS A 53 16.68 2.24 10.77
C LYS A 53 16.81 2.30 9.24
N ASP A 54 17.33 1.26 8.60
CA ASP A 54 17.65 1.27 7.17
C ASP A 54 16.49 0.70 6.33
N ILE A 55 15.30 1.29 6.50
CA ILE A 55 14.08 0.94 5.77
C ILE A 55 14.22 1.41 4.32
N LYS A 56 14.09 0.48 3.36
CA LYS A 56 14.17 0.73 1.93
C LYS A 56 12.98 0.11 1.20
N ASN A 57 12.83 0.47 -0.07
CA ASN A 57 11.85 -0.11 -0.99
C ASN A 57 10.39 -0.09 -0.47
N ILE A 58 9.94 1.04 0.10
CA ILE A 58 8.54 1.25 0.46
C ILE A 58 7.69 1.15 -0.81
N ARG A 59 6.85 0.12 -0.92
CA ARG A 59 5.98 -0.08 -2.09
C ARG A 59 4.54 -0.36 -1.65
N PRO A 60 3.55 0.30 -2.28
CA PRO A 60 2.16 -0.13 -2.14
C PRO A 60 1.97 -1.47 -2.86
N ILE A 61 1.37 -2.46 -2.20
CA ILE A 61 1.00 -3.74 -2.81
C ILE A 61 -0.44 -3.67 -3.34
N SER A 62 -1.36 -3.15 -2.54
CA SER A 62 -2.78 -2.96 -2.91
C SER A 62 -3.46 -2.13 -1.83
N GLY A 63 -4.20 -1.09 -2.24
CA GLY A 63 -5.06 -0.28 -1.36
C GLY A 63 -4.37 0.19 -0.08
N THR A 64 -4.54 -0.58 1.00
CA THR A 64 -4.04 -0.29 2.34
C THR A 64 -2.86 -1.17 2.79
N THR A 65 -2.28 -1.95 1.88
CA THR A 65 -1.16 -2.87 2.14
C THR A 65 0.14 -2.30 1.58
N TYR A 66 1.17 -2.26 2.42
CA TYR A 66 2.49 -1.74 2.08
C TYR A 66 3.57 -2.76 2.41
N SER A 67 4.56 -2.91 1.51
CA SER A 67 5.76 -3.67 1.81
C SER A 67 6.92 -2.73 2.14
N PHE A 68 7.71 -3.16 3.11
CA PHE A 68 8.99 -2.56 3.48
C PHE A 68 10.07 -3.62 3.45
N GLU A 69 11.29 -3.21 3.12
CA GLU A 69 12.46 -4.08 3.19
C GLU A 69 13.50 -3.40 4.07
N THR A 70 14.02 -4.15 5.05
CA THR A 70 15.27 -3.82 5.71
C THR A 70 16.38 -4.71 5.13
N LYS A 71 17.58 -4.66 5.72
CA LYS A 71 18.72 -5.41 5.25
C LYS A 71 18.49 -6.92 5.25
N ASP A 72 17.83 -7.41 6.30
CA ASP A 72 17.71 -8.84 6.59
C ASP A 72 16.25 -9.33 6.62
N THR A 73 15.28 -8.41 6.57
CA THR A 73 13.86 -8.70 6.82
C THR A 73 12.94 -7.94 5.86
N GLN A 74 11.85 -8.58 5.45
CA GLN A 74 10.76 -7.92 4.74
C GLN A 74 9.57 -7.76 5.68
N PHE A 75 8.92 -6.61 5.67
CA PHE A 75 7.74 -6.35 6.46
C PHE A 75 6.56 -6.06 5.55
N ILE A 76 5.39 -6.54 5.92
CA ILE A 76 4.12 -6.16 5.28
C ILE A 76 3.27 -5.47 6.33
N LEU A 77 2.85 -4.25 6.05
CA LEU A 77 1.93 -3.49 6.88
C LEU A 77 0.57 -3.44 6.22
N LEU A 78 -0.43 -3.88 6.97
CA LEU A 78 -1.83 -3.71 6.64
C LEU A 78 -2.37 -2.53 7.46
N LEU A 79 -2.85 -1.49 6.77
CA LEU A 79 -3.62 -0.43 7.39
C LEU A 79 -5.10 -0.82 7.33
N GLN A 80 -5.69 -1.22 8.44
CA GLN A 80 -7.13 -1.46 8.54
C GLN A 80 -7.80 -0.30 9.26
N LYS A 81 -8.90 0.21 8.70
CA LYS A 81 -9.70 1.24 9.36
C LYS A 81 -10.98 0.62 9.89
N GLU A 82 -10.99 0.26 11.17
CA GLU A 82 -12.18 -0.21 11.87
C GLU A 82 -12.79 0.91 12.72
N ASN A 83 -14.08 1.20 12.52
CA ASN A 83 -14.84 2.14 13.35
C ASN A 83 -14.19 3.53 13.55
N GLY A 84 -13.50 4.02 12.50
CA GLY A 84 -12.83 5.32 12.51
C GLY A 84 -11.47 5.33 13.22
N ARG A 85 -11.04 4.21 13.81
CA ARG A 85 -9.68 4.00 14.31
C ARG A 85 -8.86 3.27 13.25
N ILE A 86 -7.59 3.63 13.17
CA ILE A 86 -6.64 2.96 12.28
C ILE A 86 -5.94 1.90 13.11
N GLN A 87 -6.09 0.65 12.69
CA GLN A 87 -5.37 -0.51 13.20
C GLN A 87 -4.26 -0.86 12.21
N ASN A 88 -3.08 -1.11 12.75
CA ASN A 88 -1.88 -1.42 11.99
C ASN A 88 -1.48 -2.86 12.29
N ASP A 89 -1.62 -3.74 11.31
CA ASP A 89 -1.13 -5.11 11.44
C ASP A 89 0.20 -5.23 10.69
N VAL A 90 1.26 -5.52 11.43
CA VAL A 90 2.61 -5.68 10.88
C VAL A 90 2.96 -7.16 10.84
N PHE A 91 3.28 -7.65 9.65
CA PHE A 91 3.74 -9.01 9.42
C PHE A 91 5.23 -8.98 9.08
N GLU A 92 6.04 -9.58 9.94
CA GLU A 92 7.46 -9.80 9.70
C GLU A 92 7.65 -11.06 8.85
N HIS A 93 8.15 -10.89 7.63
CA HIS A 93 8.59 -11.97 6.78
C HIS A 93 10.13 -12.01 6.78
N LYS A 94 10.69 -12.86 7.66
CA LYS A 94 12.12 -13.14 7.66
C LYS A 94 12.48 -13.81 6.34
N ILE A 95 13.19 -13.09 5.49
CA ILE A 95 13.81 -13.68 4.31
C ILE A 95 14.93 -14.57 4.84
N ARG A 96 14.64 -15.84 5.11
CA ARG A 96 15.70 -16.84 5.14
C ARG A 96 16.25 -16.88 3.72
N VAL A 97 17.32 -16.12 3.48
CA VAL A 97 18.27 -16.43 2.41
C VAL A 97 18.93 -17.73 2.85
N GLY A 98 18.20 -18.84 2.69
CA GLY A 98 18.78 -20.16 2.64
C GLY A 98 19.77 -20.08 1.50
N ASN A 99 21.04 -20.14 1.85
CA ASN A 99 22.13 -20.23 0.90
C ASN A 99 21.83 -21.41 -0.04
N THR A 100 21.26 -21.14 -1.22
CA THR A 100 21.08 -22.13 -2.30
C THR A 100 22.43 -22.37 -2.98
N ASN A 101 23.47 -22.56 -2.18
CA ASN A 101 24.81 -22.93 -2.59
C ASN A 101 25.27 -23.99 -1.58
N ARG A 102 24.83 -25.22 -1.85
CA ARG A 102 25.42 -26.49 -1.41
C ARG A 102 24.51 -27.61 -1.92
N TYR A 103 24.73 -28.06 -3.15
CA TYR A 103 25.41 -29.32 -3.49
C TYR A 103 25.42 -29.48 -5.01
#